data_AF-A0A7X9GT00-F1
#
_entry.id   AF-A0A7X9GT00-F1
#
_cell.length_a   1.000
_cell.length_b   1.000
_cell.length_c   1.000
_cell.angle_alpha   90.00
_cell.angle_beta   90.00
_cell.angle_gamma   90.00
#
_symmetry.space_group_name_H-M   'P 1'
#
loop_
_entity.id
_entity.type
_entity.pdbx_description
1 polymer ?
#
loop_
_entity_poly.entity_id
_entity_poly.type
_entity_poly.pdbx_seq_one_letter_code
_entity_poly.pdbx_strand_id
1 'polypeptide(L)'
;MKHRMIDERDTVTEDEATQFRVAFAHPGHYVQMHDVESSNVRDVLRWAEEFNRSAETPEGTQYFVALRRDHPAEFPGDHPGTDLVWLTPPPESIFD
;
A
#
# COMPACT_ATOMS: atom_id res chain seq x y z
N MET A 1 -5.44 -14.65 28.73
CA MET A 1 -5.44 -13.86 27.48
C MET A 1 -6.73 -13.05 27.45
N LYS A 2 -6.65 -11.72 27.37
CA LYS A 2 -7.83 -10.84 27.29
C LYS A 2 -7.94 -10.35 25.84
N HIS A 3 -9.09 -10.56 25.21
CA HIS A 3 -9.43 -10.00 23.90
C HIS A 3 -10.55 -8.98 24.11
N ARG A 4 -10.49 -7.87 23.36
CA ARG A 4 -11.55 -6.87 23.28
C ARG A 4 -12.05 -6.85 21.83
N MET A 5 -13.37 -6.92 21.68
CA MET A 5 -14.05 -6.71 20.40
C MET A 5 -14.08 -5.20 20.14
N ILE A 6 -13.56 -4.77 19.00
CA ILE A 6 -13.63 -3.38 18.53
C ILE A 6 -14.79 -3.33 17.52
N ASP A 7 -15.75 -2.44 17.73
CA ASP A 7 -16.83 -2.14 16.77
C ASP A 7 -16.25 -1.16 15.73
N GLU A 8 -16.50 -1.39 14.44
CA GLU A 8 -15.96 -0.59 13.32
C GLU A 8 -16.32 0.91 13.42
N ARG A 9 -17.32 1.24 14.25
CA ARG A 9 -17.76 2.61 14.57
C ARG A 9 -16.87 3.35 15.58
N ASP A 10 -15.91 2.68 16.23
CA ASP A 10 -14.93 3.33 17.14
C ASP A 10 -13.75 3.99 16.38
N THR A 11 -13.64 3.76 15.06
CA THR A 11 -12.63 4.38 14.18
C THR A 11 -13.20 5.64 13.51
N VAL A 12 -13.67 6.59 14.31
CA VAL A 12 -13.99 7.94 13.83
C VAL A 12 -12.70 8.75 13.83
N THR A 13 -11.91 8.58 12.77
CA THR A 13 -11.08 9.67 12.23
C THR A 13 -11.58 9.87 10.81
N GLU A 14 -12.49 10.83 10.69
CA GLU A 14 -13.17 11.24 9.47
C GLU A 14 -12.16 11.81 8.45
N ASP A 15 -12.39 11.50 7.18
CA ASP A 15 -12.02 12.28 5.99
C ASP A 15 -10.60 12.27 5.42
N GLU A 16 -9.69 11.41 5.88
CA GLU A 16 -8.46 11.14 5.10
C GLU A 16 -8.70 9.91 4.22
N ALA A 17 -8.82 10.13 2.90
CA ALA A 17 -8.81 9.05 1.92
C ALA A 17 -7.62 8.15 2.25
N THR A 18 -7.88 6.90 2.61
CA THR A 18 -6.80 5.99 2.99
C THR A 18 -5.89 5.84 1.78
N GLN A 19 -4.65 6.30 1.91
CA GLN A 19 -3.69 6.24 0.82
C GLN A 19 -3.03 4.87 0.83
N PHE A 20 -2.93 4.26 -0.34
CA PHE A 20 -2.23 2.99 -0.53
C PHE A 20 -1.11 3.20 -1.55
N ARG A 21 -0.03 2.44 -1.40
CA ARG A 21 1.00 2.31 -2.44
C ARG A 21 0.98 0.89 -2.98
N VAL A 22 0.84 0.77 -4.29
CA VAL A 22 0.90 -0.51 -4.98
C VAL A 22 2.19 -0.56 -5.78
N ALA A 23 3.03 -1.55 -5.49
CA ALA A 23 4.25 -1.82 -6.24
C ALA A 23 4.05 -3.03 -7.13
N PHE A 24 4.34 -2.92 -8.43
CA PHE A 24 4.40 -4.02 -9.38
C PHE A 24 5.86 -4.30 -9.66
N ALA A 25 6.32 -5.51 -9.39
CA ALA A 25 7.70 -5.86 -9.55
C ALA A 25 7.84 -7.12 -10.40
N HIS A 26 8.73 -7.03 -11.38
CA HIS A 26 9.09 -8.15 -12.23
C HIS A 26 10.54 -8.56 -11.91
N PRO A 27 10.83 -9.86 -11.74
CA PRO A 27 12.17 -10.35 -11.46
C PRO A 27 13.21 -9.80 -12.45
N GLY A 28 14.32 -9.23 -11.95
CA GLY A 28 15.46 -8.80 -12.76
C GLY A 28 15.26 -7.58 -13.68
N HIS A 29 14.14 -6.85 -13.54
CA HIS A 29 13.80 -5.77 -14.47
C HIS A 29 13.48 -4.44 -13.77
N TYR A 30 12.25 -4.30 -13.28
CA TYR A 30 11.66 -3.00 -13.00
C TYR A 30 10.61 -3.11 -11.90
N VAL A 31 10.56 -2.07 -11.07
CA VAL A 31 9.52 -1.86 -10.07
C VAL A 31 8.72 -0.62 -10.47
N GLN A 32 7.43 -0.80 -10.77
CA GLN A 32 6.47 0.27 -10.94
C GLN A 32 5.78 0.55 -9.62
N MET A 33 5.60 1.81 -9.25
CA MET A 33 4.85 2.16 -8.04
C MET A 33 3.72 3.13 -8.37
N HIS A 34 2.56 2.88 -7.77
CA HIS A 34 1.36 3.69 -7.90
C HIS A 34 0.84 4.05 -6.53
N ASP A 35 0.58 5.33 -6.30
CA ASP A 35 -0.22 5.77 -5.17
C ASP A 35 -1.70 5.71 -5.57
N VAL A 36 -2.50 5.06 -4.73
CA VAL A 36 -3.93 4.80 -4.97
C VAL A 36 -4.71 5.30 -3.76
N GLU A 37 -5.62 6.23 -4.01
CA GLU A 37 -6.54 6.72 -2.99
C GLU A 37 -7.82 5.89 -2.99
N SER A 38 -8.14 5.28 -1.85
CA SER A 38 -9.37 4.50 -1.70
C SER A 38 -9.78 4.45 -0.23
N SER A 39 -11.08 4.39 0.06
CA SER A 39 -11.54 4.13 1.43
C SER A 39 -11.47 2.64 1.80
N ASN A 40 -11.10 1.75 0.86
CA ASN A 40 -11.20 0.31 1.05
C ASN A 40 -10.07 -0.45 0.33
N VAL A 41 -9.28 -1.19 1.11
CA VAL A 41 -8.17 -2.01 0.60
C VAL A 41 -8.62 -3.07 -0.42
N ARG A 42 -9.86 -3.57 -0.32
CA ARG A 42 -10.37 -4.57 -1.28
C ARG A 42 -10.52 -4.00 -2.68
N ASP A 43 -10.89 -2.73 -2.80
CA ASP A 43 -11.01 -2.06 -4.08
C ASP A 43 -9.62 -1.82 -4.69
N VAL A 44 -8.63 -1.48 -3.86
CA VAL A 44 -7.22 -1.38 -4.28
C VAL A 44 -6.66 -2.73 -4.74
N LEU A 45 -6.93 -3.81 -4.01
CA LEU A 45 -6.49 -5.16 -4.39
C LEU A 45 -7.13 -5.62 -5.71
N ARG A 46 -8.43 -5.34 -5.91
CA ARG A 46 -9.11 -5.65 -7.18
C ARG A 46 -8.49 -4.86 -8.33
N TRP A 47 -8.30 -3.55 -8.14
CA TRP A 47 -7.65 -2.71 -9.14
C TRP A 47 -6.23 -3.20 -9.47
N ALA A 48 -5.43 -3.54 -8.45
CA ALA A 48 -4.08 -4.02 -8.64
C ALA A 48 -4.04 -5.35 -9.39
N GLU A 49 -4.95 -6.27 -9.09
CA GLU A 49 -5.10 -7.54 -9.82
C GLU A 49 -5.49 -7.30 -11.29
N GLU A 50 -6.44 -6.39 -11.56
CA GLU A 50 -6.85 -6.02 -12.92
C GLU A 50 -5.70 -5.38 -13.70
N PHE A 51 -4.95 -4.48 -13.07
CA PHE A 51 -3.78 -3.84 -13.65
C PHE A 51 -2.66 -4.86 -13.94
N ASN A 52 -2.39 -5.79 -13.01
CA ASN A 52 -1.37 -6.83 -13.18
C ASN A 52 -1.71 -7.86 -14.27
N ARG A 53 -2.98 -7.95 -14.67
CA ARG A 53 -3.43 -8.79 -15.81
C ARG A 53 -3.48 -8.02 -17.12
N SER A 54 -3.28 -6.71 -17.08
CA SER A 54 -3.32 -5.86 -18.27
C SER A 54 -2.04 -6.05 -19.11
N ALA A 55 -2.07 -5.59 -20.36
CA ALA A 55 -0.89 -5.58 -21.22
C ALA A 55 0.20 -4.59 -20.75
N GLU A 56 -0.07 -3.79 -19.72
CA GLU A 56 0.87 -2.82 -19.16
C GLU A 56 1.87 -3.47 -18.20
N THR A 57 1.59 -4.68 -17.71
CA THR A 57 2.49 -5.43 -16.83
C THR A 57 3.04 -6.66 -17.55
N PRO A 58 4.38 -6.85 -17.59
CA PRO A 58 4.99 -8.05 -18.15
C PRO A 58 4.49 -9.34 -17.47
N GLU A 59 4.43 -10.45 -18.20
CA GLU A 59 4.11 -11.76 -17.62
C GLU A 59 5.10 -12.12 -16.51
N GLY A 60 4.61 -12.63 -15.37
CA GLY A 60 5.43 -12.92 -14.20
C GLY A 60 5.62 -11.73 -13.24
N THR A 61 5.03 -10.57 -13.54
CA THR A 61 4.95 -9.45 -12.60
C THR A 61 4.08 -9.81 -11.40
N GLN A 62 4.56 -9.47 -10.20
CA GLN A 62 3.85 -9.60 -8.94
C GLN A 62 3.54 -8.22 -8.39
N TYR A 63 2.42 -8.07 -7.68
CA TYR A 63 2.05 -6.79 -7.07
C TYR A 63 1.99 -6.88 -5.55
N PHE A 64 2.32 -5.76 -4.90
CA PHE A 64 2.39 -5.60 -3.45
C PHE A 64 1.64 -4.36 -3.04
N VAL A 65 0.90 -4.42 -1.94
CA VAL A 65 0.12 -3.28 -1.45
C VAL A 65 0.63 -2.89 -0.08
N ALA A 66 0.93 -1.60 0.10
CA ALA A 66 1.20 -0.97 1.38
C ALA A 66 0.11 0.03 1.73
N LEU A 67 -0.23 0.10 3.01
CA LEU A 67 -0.89 1.28 3.57
C LEU A 67 0.13 2.41 3.61
N ARG A 68 -0.24 3.57 3.08
CA ARG A 68 0.57 4.79 3.10
C ARG A 68 0.04 5.71 4.19
N ARG A 69 0.93 6.15 5.08
CA ARG A 69 0.61 7.14 6.12
C ARG A 69 1.59 8.28 5.99
N ASP A 70 1.09 9.44 5.60
CA ASP A 70 1.88 10.66 5.70
C ASP A 70 1.90 11.09 7.16
N HIS A 71 3.06 11.55 7.63
CA HIS A 71 3.20 12.13 8.96
C HIS A 71 3.81 13.53 8.85
N PRO A 72 3.34 14.50 9.65
CA PRO A 72 3.89 15.84 9.64
C PRO A 72 5.34 15.83 10.13
N ALA A 73 6.06 16.89 9.82
CA ALA A 73 7.35 17.18 10.45
C ALA A 73 7.12 17.41 11.95
N GLU A 74 7.76 16.61 12.80
CA GLU A 74 7.56 16.67 14.25
C GLU A 74 8.45 17.74 14.91
N PHE A 75 9.61 18.05 14.32
CA PHE A 75 10.58 18.99 14.86
C PHE A 75 10.98 20.10 13.86
N PRO A 76 11.40 21.29 14.34
CA PRO A 76 11.93 22.34 13.48
C PRO A 76 13.17 21.87 12.72
N GLY A 77 13.06 21.78 11.38
CA GLY A 77 14.11 21.29 10.49
C GLY A 77 13.82 19.94 9.86
N ASP A 78 12.79 19.23 10.32
CA ASP A 78 12.35 17.99 9.69
C ASP A 78 11.53 18.27 8.41
N HIS A 79 11.56 17.30 7.50
CA HIS A 79 10.66 17.24 6.37
C HIS A 79 9.49 16.30 6.70
N PRO A 80 8.28 16.59 6.19
CA PRO A 80 7.18 15.63 6.27
C PRO A 80 7.60 14.30 5.62
N GLY A 81 7.24 13.20 6.25
CA GLY A 81 7.62 11.86 5.84
C GLY A 81 6.41 11.01 5.46
N THR A 82 6.70 9.85 4.87
CA THR A 82 5.70 8.87 4.49
C THR A 82 6.13 7.52 5.00
N ASP A 83 5.31 6.94 5.88
CA ASP A 83 5.44 5.57 6.32
C ASP A 83 4.67 4.62 5.39
N LEU A 84 5.28 3.48 5.08
CA LEU A 84 4.66 2.41 4.30
C LEU A 84 4.55 1.16 5.16
N VAL A 85 3.33 0.67 5.35
CA VAL A 85 3.05 -0.60 6.03
C VAL A 85 2.59 -1.63 5.00
N TRP A 86 3.48 -2.53 4.61
CA TRP A 86 3.20 -3.58 3.63
C TRP A 86 2.15 -4.56 4.16
N LEU A 87 1.01 -4.63 3.47
CA LEU A 87 -0.11 -5.54 3.76
C LEU A 87 0.11 -6.91 3.10
N THR A 88 0.83 -6.93 1.99
CA THR A 88 1.40 -8.14 1.39
C THR A 88 2.92 -8.03 1.45
N PRO A 89 3.63 -9.00 2.03
CA PRO A 89 5.09 -8.93 2.09
C PRO A 89 5.65 -9.01 0.67
N PRO A 90 6.56 -8.11 0.26
CA PRO A 90 7.29 -8.31 -0.97
C PRO A 90 8.23 -9.53 -0.79
N PRO A 91 8.38 -10.41 -1.80
CA PRO A 91 9.30 -11.52 -1.73
C PRO A 91 10.72 -10.99 -1.59
N GLU A 92 11.47 -11.60 -0.68
CA GLU A 92 12.88 -11.29 -0.44
C GLU A 92 13.68 -11.34 -1.76
N SER A 93 13.30 -12.22 -2.69
CA SER A 93 14.00 -12.48 -3.94
C SER A 93 13.79 -11.45 -5.07
N ILE A 94 12.93 -10.44 -4.90
CA ILE A 94 12.71 -9.44 -5.96
C ILE A 94 13.76 -8.31 -5.90
N PHE A 95 14.33 -8.08 -4.72
CA PHE A 95 15.29 -7.00 -4.48
C PHE A 95 16.76 -7.46 -4.48
N ASP A 96 17.01 -8.77 -4.64
CA ASP A 96 18.35 -9.37 -4.78
C ASP A 96 18.85 -9.37 -6.25
#